data_AF-A0A2G5IYE3-F1
#
_entry.id   AF-A0A2G5IYE3-F1
#
_cell.length_a   1.000
_cell.length_b   1.000
_cell.length_c   1.000
_cell.angle_alpha   90.00
_cell.angle_beta   90.00
_cell.angle_gamma   90.00
#
_symmetry.space_group_name_H-M   'P 1'
#
loop_
_entity.id
_entity.type
_entity.pdbx_description
1 polymer ?
#
loop_
_entity_poly.entity_id
_entity_poly.type
_entity_poly.pdbx_seq_one_letter_code
_entity_poly.pdbx_strand_id
1 'polypeptide(L)'
;MPQGDWGDLKVGRLLLRETFKEGESAGTSRTLDLEGQESSPPLTRTELVWRHDNITALESGCVLPLTFTDKPERNCYVNVDSVSADYTEYRTEVVTSDWKLSLTRLGSDAEVDLQSRLTGAIRVNDFSLTGERWHAPPIGHYGYQTGTSNPTMMTRTGADGAMTVYRSIPTGASPRWGCAPSSYLNGRVRLTSNGTELCGVDQSLSPTGWALTNGLVNVAIAASASFDVQAYTGGAWHSKLWNVSVAGSASSITSWDGATLLRNDPEHVILRLSKGLNPGRATLDLTLRRGSRTVEGYLQTTTSNTLAAYRSTLETNTSFAASGYVVATSNDADGNKFACGSARTFAAHTNGGVQKAASTTLDFWIGVAAGGSSAVSGDAATDLRNMYIACLPETIYAVRR
;
A
#
# COMPACT_ATOMS: atom_id res chain seq x y z
N MET A 1 -25.50 30.45 19.87
CA MET A 1 -25.16 29.01 19.85
C MET A 1 -24.04 28.83 18.84
N PRO A 2 -22.93 28.14 19.15
CA PRO A 2 -21.92 27.87 18.14
C PRO A 2 -22.58 27.00 17.07
N GLN A 3 -22.43 27.41 15.81
CA GLN A 3 -22.90 26.69 14.64
C GLN A 3 -22.28 25.28 14.66
N GLY A 4 -23.12 24.25 14.83
CA GLY A 4 -22.68 22.89 15.08
C GLY A 4 -21.77 22.38 13.97
N ASP A 5 -20.65 21.78 14.38
CA ASP A 5 -19.81 20.98 13.50
C ASP A 5 -20.64 19.77 13.07
N TRP A 6 -20.86 19.60 11.77
CA TRP A 6 -21.89 18.69 11.24
C TRP A 6 -21.53 17.21 11.37
N GLY A 7 -20.38 16.87 11.96
CA GLY A 7 -19.85 15.51 12.05
C GLY A 7 -19.19 15.04 10.76
N ASP A 8 -18.32 14.04 10.89
CA ASP A 8 -17.64 13.38 9.79
C ASP A 8 -18.02 11.89 9.76
N LEU A 9 -18.38 11.41 8.58
CA LEU A 9 -18.57 10.01 8.25
C LEU A 9 -17.36 9.52 7.46
N LYS A 10 -16.75 8.44 7.93
CA LYS A 10 -15.63 7.82 7.24
C LYS A 10 -15.97 6.41 6.79
N VAL A 11 -15.91 6.17 5.48
CA VAL A 11 -16.12 4.85 4.85
C VAL A 11 -14.78 4.41 4.28
N GLY A 12 -14.08 3.52 4.98
CA GLY A 12 -12.68 3.22 4.65
C GLY A 12 -11.84 4.49 4.70
N ARG A 13 -11.23 4.86 3.57
CA ARG A 13 -10.40 6.07 3.44
C ARG A 13 -11.21 7.32 3.10
N LEU A 14 -12.43 7.14 2.58
CA LEU A 14 -13.28 8.22 2.13
C LEU A 14 -13.84 8.97 3.34
N LEU A 15 -13.69 10.30 3.32
CA LEU A 15 -14.26 11.20 4.31
C LEU A 15 -15.43 11.95 3.67
N LEU A 16 -16.61 11.73 4.20
CA LEU A 16 -17.86 12.39 3.85
C LEU A 16 -18.30 13.26 5.02
N ARG A 17 -19.00 14.35 4.71
CA ARG A 17 -19.60 15.18 5.76
C ARG A 17 -20.95 14.62 6.15
N GLU A 18 -21.28 14.78 7.43
CA GLU A 18 -22.53 14.27 8.00
C GLU A 18 -23.74 15.18 7.76
N THR A 19 -23.95 15.48 6.48
CA THR A 19 -25.20 16.02 5.94
C THR A 19 -25.90 14.92 5.14
N PHE A 20 -26.24 13.82 5.82
CA PHE A 20 -26.91 12.69 5.21
C PHE A 20 -28.11 12.19 6.01
N LYS A 21 -28.96 11.42 5.34
CA LYS A 21 -29.96 10.58 6.01
C LYS A 21 -29.44 9.16 6.11
N GLU A 22 -29.69 8.54 7.24
CA GLU A 22 -29.35 7.15 7.53
C GLU A 22 -30.64 6.32 7.61
N GLY A 23 -30.71 5.25 6.83
CA GLY A 23 -31.73 4.21 6.94
C GLY A 23 -31.09 2.88 7.34
N GLU A 24 -31.44 2.35 8.50
CA GLU A 24 -31.04 1.01 8.93
C GLU A 24 -32.24 0.05 8.87
N SER A 25 -32.03 -1.15 8.33
CA SER A 25 -33.02 -2.23 8.40
C SER A 25 -32.46 -3.47 9.09
N ALA A 26 -33.25 -4.04 10.00
CA ALA A 26 -32.94 -5.31 10.66
C ALA A 26 -33.46 -6.48 9.81
N GLY A 27 -32.59 -7.44 9.50
CA GLY A 27 -32.90 -8.61 8.69
C GLY A 27 -31.65 -9.43 8.37
N THR A 28 -31.78 -10.44 7.52
CA THR A 28 -30.66 -11.34 7.15
C THR A 28 -29.48 -10.58 6.52
N SER A 29 -29.70 -9.39 5.94
CA SER A 29 -28.68 -8.60 5.25
C SER A 29 -28.26 -7.30 5.96
N ARG A 30 -28.81 -6.96 7.14
CA ARG A 30 -28.51 -5.73 7.93
C ARG A 30 -28.08 -4.51 7.07
N THR A 31 -28.98 -4.05 6.19
CA THR A 31 -28.66 -2.99 5.23
C THR A 31 -28.61 -1.61 5.92
N LEU A 32 -27.64 -0.81 5.50
CA LEU A 32 -27.39 0.57 5.90
C LEU A 32 -27.32 1.44 4.63
N ASP A 33 -28.35 2.24 4.42
CA ASP A 33 -28.44 3.17 3.28
C ASP A 33 -28.14 4.59 3.74
N LEU A 34 -27.21 5.24 3.06
CA LEU A 34 -26.76 6.60 3.33
C LEU A 34 -26.95 7.46 2.09
N GLU A 35 -27.57 8.63 2.22
CA GLU A 35 -27.70 9.61 1.13
C GLU A 35 -27.32 11.01 1.60
N GLY A 36 -26.47 11.72 0.85
CA GLY A 36 -26.03 13.06 1.22
C GLY A 36 -25.61 13.90 0.02
N GLN A 37 -25.14 15.12 0.30
CA GLN A 37 -24.63 16.05 -0.71
C GLN A 37 -23.33 16.68 -0.25
N GLU A 38 -22.31 16.64 -1.09
CA GLU A 38 -21.10 17.44 -0.94
C GLU A 38 -21.33 18.80 -1.61
N SER A 39 -21.56 19.84 -0.81
CA SER A 39 -21.71 21.23 -1.28
C SER A 39 -21.65 22.26 -0.15
N SER A 40 -22.17 21.92 1.04
CA SER A 40 -22.41 22.86 2.14
C SER A 40 -21.79 22.36 3.45
N PRO A 41 -20.95 23.18 4.14
CA PRO A 41 -20.45 24.47 3.68
C PRO A 41 -19.62 24.32 2.39
N PRO A 42 -19.50 25.38 1.56
CA PRO A 42 -18.82 25.33 0.27
C PRO A 42 -17.45 24.65 0.32
N LEU A 43 -17.30 23.58 -0.46
CA LEU A 43 -16.00 23.00 -0.79
C LEU A 43 -15.41 23.75 -2.00
N THR A 44 -14.09 23.74 -2.13
CA THR A 44 -13.49 24.14 -3.40
C THR A 44 -13.88 23.14 -4.49
N ARG A 45 -13.94 23.60 -5.74
CA ARG A 45 -14.24 22.72 -6.89
C ARG A 45 -13.32 21.50 -6.92
N THR A 46 -12.04 21.68 -6.61
CA THR A 46 -11.04 20.61 -6.58
C THR A 46 -11.36 19.56 -5.51
N GLU A 47 -11.70 19.99 -4.30
CA GLU A 47 -12.08 19.07 -3.22
C GLU A 47 -13.36 18.31 -3.54
N LEU A 48 -14.34 18.99 -4.14
CA LEU A 48 -15.62 18.37 -4.48
C LEU A 48 -15.46 17.32 -5.60
N VAL A 49 -14.74 17.65 -6.67
CA VAL A 49 -14.42 16.68 -7.73
C VAL A 49 -13.64 15.49 -7.15
N TRP A 50 -12.65 15.76 -6.29
CA TRP A 50 -11.92 14.69 -5.61
C TRP A 50 -12.84 13.81 -4.75
N ARG A 51 -13.78 14.38 -3.97
CA ARG A 51 -14.74 13.57 -3.18
C ARG A 51 -15.66 12.76 -4.08
N HIS A 52 -16.20 13.37 -5.13
CA HIS A 52 -17.03 12.71 -6.13
C HIS A 52 -16.33 11.49 -6.71
N ASP A 53 -15.10 11.67 -7.22
CA ASP A 53 -14.30 10.60 -7.82
C ASP A 53 -13.94 9.51 -6.79
N ASN A 54 -13.75 9.86 -5.51
CA ASN A 54 -13.50 8.88 -4.44
C ASN A 54 -14.72 8.09 -4.02
N ILE A 55 -15.90 8.71 -4.02
CA ILE A 55 -17.16 8.01 -3.78
C ILE A 55 -17.36 6.97 -4.89
N THR A 56 -17.28 7.39 -6.16
CA THR A 56 -17.54 6.50 -7.30
C THR A 56 -16.49 5.42 -7.50
N ALA A 57 -15.29 5.58 -6.93
CA ALA A 57 -14.22 4.59 -6.99
C ALA A 57 -14.26 3.55 -5.84
N LEU A 58 -15.24 3.62 -4.93
CA LEU A 58 -15.41 2.60 -3.89
C LEU A 58 -15.77 1.24 -4.53
N GLU A 59 -14.96 0.23 -4.24
CA GLU A 59 -15.15 -1.12 -4.78
C GLU A 59 -16.17 -1.93 -3.96
N SER A 60 -17.09 -2.60 -4.67
CA SER A 60 -18.06 -3.52 -4.04
C SER A 60 -17.38 -4.79 -3.50
N GLY A 61 -17.88 -5.31 -2.38
CA GLY A 61 -17.41 -6.58 -1.80
C GLY A 61 -16.14 -6.49 -0.95
N CYS A 62 -15.60 -5.28 -0.75
CA CYS A 62 -14.49 -5.03 0.16
C CYS A 62 -14.99 -4.73 1.59
N VAL A 63 -14.34 -5.32 2.59
CA VAL A 63 -14.59 -5.03 4.01
C VAL A 63 -13.96 -3.69 4.36
N LEU A 64 -14.78 -2.70 4.71
CA LEU A 64 -14.32 -1.36 5.08
C LEU A 64 -14.74 -1.01 6.52
N PRO A 65 -13.90 -0.29 7.28
CA PRO A 65 -14.34 0.33 8.52
C PRO A 65 -15.30 1.49 8.20
N LEU A 66 -16.40 1.56 8.92
CA LEU A 66 -17.32 2.69 8.95
C LEU A 66 -17.20 3.37 10.31
N THR A 67 -16.93 4.67 10.31
CA THR A 67 -16.88 5.46 11.55
C THR A 67 -17.66 6.75 11.46
N PHE A 68 -18.37 7.06 12.54
CA PHE A 68 -19.10 8.31 12.74
C PHE A 68 -18.41 9.09 13.85
N THR A 69 -18.27 10.39 13.66
CA THR A 69 -17.67 11.27 14.66
C THR A 69 -18.65 11.56 15.81
N ASP A 70 -19.92 11.75 15.49
CA ASP A 70 -20.95 12.14 16.46
C ASP A 70 -21.75 10.96 17.04
N LYS A 71 -21.73 9.80 16.35
CA LYS A 71 -22.40 8.53 16.73
C LYS A 71 -21.41 7.36 16.82
N PRO A 72 -20.33 7.45 17.63
CA PRO A 72 -19.28 6.44 17.66
C PRO A 72 -19.78 5.04 18.04
N GLU A 73 -20.92 4.92 18.73
CA GLU A 73 -21.59 3.64 19.01
C GLU A 73 -22.08 2.89 17.75
N ARG A 74 -22.18 3.59 16.61
CA ARG A 74 -22.54 3.01 15.30
C ARG A 74 -21.35 2.51 14.50
N ASN A 75 -20.13 2.73 14.98
CA ASN A 75 -18.92 2.29 14.31
C ASN A 75 -18.93 0.77 14.08
N CYS A 76 -18.67 0.35 12.84
CA CYS A 76 -18.73 -1.05 12.47
C CYS A 76 -17.89 -1.34 11.21
N TYR A 77 -17.83 -2.61 10.83
CA TYR A 77 -17.38 -3.03 9.51
C TYR A 77 -18.57 -3.20 8.58
N VAL A 78 -18.38 -2.80 7.33
CA VAL A 78 -19.39 -2.87 6.26
C VAL A 78 -18.80 -3.49 5.01
N ASN A 79 -19.67 -4.04 4.18
CA ASN A 79 -19.41 -4.27 2.76
C ASN A 79 -20.13 -3.21 1.94
N VAL A 80 -19.50 -2.73 0.87
CA VAL A 80 -20.14 -1.85 -0.11
C VAL A 80 -20.97 -2.69 -1.08
N ASP A 81 -22.28 -2.42 -1.15
CA ASP A 81 -23.20 -3.11 -2.07
C ASP A 81 -23.40 -2.30 -3.36
N SER A 82 -23.65 -0.99 -3.23
CA SER A 82 -23.72 -0.08 -4.38
C SER A 82 -23.37 1.35 -4.00
N VAL A 83 -22.89 2.10 -4.99
CA VAL A 83 -22.54 3.52 -4.88
C VAL A 83 -23.02 4.27 -6.11
N SER A 84 -23.54 5.47 -5.90
CA SER A 84 -23.86 6.41 -6.99
C SER A 84 -23.56 7.84 -6.54
N ALA A 85 -23.15 8.69 -7.48
CA ALA A 85 -23.03 10.11 -7.25
C ALA A 85 -23.39 10.91 -8.51
N ASP A 86 -24.12 12.01 -8.34
CA ASP A 86 -24.54 12.92 -9.40
C ASP A 86 -23.78 14.25 -9.26
N TYR A 87 -22.96 14.56 -10.26
CA TYR A 87 -22.18 15.80 -10.32
C TYR A 87 -23.00 16.91 -11.00
N THR A 88 -23.20 18.03 -10.30
CA THR A 88 -23.86 19.22 -10.87
C THR A 88 -22.90 20.40 -10.87
N GLU A 89 -22.64 20.96 -12.05
CA GLU A 89 -21.86 22.20 -12.22
C GLU A 89 -22.58 23.18 -13.16
N TYR A 90 -23.03 24.32 -12.63
CA TYR A 90 -23.61 25.41 -13.42
C TYR A 90 -22.61 26.56 -13.49
N ARG A 91 -21.79 26.63 -14.54
CA ARG A 91 -20.88 27.75 -14.86
C ARG A 91 -20.29 28.46 -13.63
N THR A 92 -19.68 27.71 -12.72
CA THR A 92 -19.06 28.20 -11.47
C THR A 92 -19.99 28.86 -10.42
N GLU A 93 -21.29 28.90 -10.65
CA GLU A 93 -22.29 29.41 -9.69
C GLU A 93 -22.72 28.34 -8.68
N VAL A 94 -22.78 27.09 -9.12
CA VAL A 94 -23.14 25.93 -8.28
C VAL A 94 -22.20 24.78 -8.63
N VAL A 95 -21.62 24.16 -7.61
CA VAL A 95 -20.88 22.89 -7.72
C VAL A 95 -21.36 22.00 -6.57
N THR A 96 -22.04 20.89 -6.89
CA THR A 96 -22.53 19.92 -5.91
C THR A 96 -22.23 18.49 -6.37
N SER A 97 -22.10 17.57 -5.41
CA SER A 97 -22.11 16.13 -5.67
C SER A 97 -23.10 15.45 -4.73
N ASP A 98 -24.27 15.10 -5.23
CA ASP A 98 -25.25 14.29 -4.51
C ASP A 98 -24.81 12.83 -4.56
N TRP A 99 -24.87 12.10 -3.45
CA TRP A 99 -24.36 10.72 -3.38
C TRP A 99 -25.29 9.80 -2.61
N LYS A 100 -25.22 8.51 -2.96
CA LYS A 100 -25.91 7.43 -2.26
C LYS A 100 -24.98 6.24 -2.10
N LEU A 101 -24.96 5.69 -0.89
CA LEU A 101 -24.23 4.48 -0.52
C LEU A 101 -25.23 3.47 0.04
N SER A 102 -25.22 2.25 -0.51
CA SER A 102 -25.90 1.11 0.09
C SER A 102 -24.85 0.14 0.61
N LEU A 103 -24.93 -0.18 1.90
CA LEU A 103 -23.93 -0.93 2.63
C LEU A 103 -24.59 -2.10 3.36
N THR A 104 -23.85 -3.20 3.50
CA THR A 104 -24.23 -4.32 4.37
C THR A 104 -23.40 -4.27 5.64
N ARG A 105 -24.06 -4.12 6.81
CA ARG A 105 -23.37 -4.10 8.11
C ARG A 105 -22.91 -5.50 8.52
N LEU A 106 -21.60 -5.66 8.69
CA LEU A 106 -20.98 -6.93 9.08
C LEU A 106 -20.94 -7.12 10.60
N GLY A 107 -20.69 -6.04 11.36
CA GLY A 107 -20.53 -6.11 12.82
C GLY A 107 -19.67 -4.99 13.39
N SER A 108 -19.86 -4.65 14.67
CA SER A 108 -18.87 -3.87 15.43
C SER A 108 -17.67 -4.74 15.79
N ASP A 109 -16.59 -4.14 16.30
CA ASP A 109 -15.42 -4.88 16.77
C ASP A 109 -15.69 -5.80 17.98
N ALA A 110 -16.83 -5.63 18.66
CA ALA A 110 -17.31 -6.57 19.67
C ALA A 110 -18.01 -7.80 19.06
N GLU A 111 -18.63 -7.66 17.89
CA GLU A 111 -19.43 -8.69 17.22
C GLU A 111 -18.62 -9.56 16.25
N VAL A 112 -17.56 -9.02 15.65
CA VAL A 112 -16.75 -9.70 14.63
C VAL A 112 -15.26 -9.68 14.91
N ASP A 113 -14.58 -10.74 14.47
CA ASP A 113 -13.16 -10.74 14.17
C ASP A 113 -12.94 -10.51 12.68
N LEU A 114 -11.76 -10.02 12.35
CA LEU A 114 -11.26 -9.94 10.99
C LEU A 114 -10.37 -11.15 10.72
N GLN A 115 -10.53 -11.76 9.55
CA GLN A 115 -9.70 -12.85 9.08
C GLN A 115 -8.90 -12.40 7.86
N SER A 116 -7.59 -12.46 7.97
CA SER A 116 -6.66 -12.29 6.86
C SER A 116 -6.48 -13.62 6.15
N ARG A 117 -7.05 -13.75 4.94
CA ARG A 117 -6.81 -14.92 4.08
C ARG A 117 -5.54 -14.70 3.28
N LEU A 118 -4.44 -15.29 3.77
CA LEU A 118 -3.15 -15.32 3.10
C LEU A 118 -3.13 -16.49 2.11
N THR A 119 -3.82 -16.32 0.98
CA THR A 119 -4.01 -17.39 -0.02
C THR A 119 -3.07 -17.20 -1.20
N GLY A 120 -2.74 -18.30 -1.88
CA GLY A 120 -1.85 -18.31 -3.04
C GLY A 120 -0.57 -19.10 -2.83
N ALA A 121 0.33 -19.00 -3.81
CA ALA A 121 1.63 -19.65 -3.79
C ALA A 121 2.73 -18.64 -3.41
N ILE A 122 3.78 -19.13 -2.76
CA ILE A 122 5.02 -18.37 -2.62
C ILE A 122 5.59 -18.05 -4.02
N ARG A 123 6.38 -16.99 -4.13
CA ARG A 123 7.01 -16.61 -5.40
C ARG A 123 7.93 -17.73 -5.87
N VAL A 124 7.76 -18.12 -7.13
CA VAL A 124 8.73 -18.99 -7.81
C VAL A 124 10.07 -18.27 -7.80
N ASN A 125 11.10 -18.93 -7.27
CA ASN A 125 12.43 -18.36 -7.17
C ASN A 125 13.48 -19.34 -7.69
N ASP A 126 14.53 -18.78 -8.28
CA ASP A 126 15.59 -19.54 -8.94
C ASP A 126 16.70 -19.99 -7.95
N PHE A 127 16.45 -19.85 -6.65
CA PHE A 127 17.43 -20.06 -5.57
C PHE A 127 17.03 -21.18 -4.61
N SER A 128 15.95 -21.91 -4.89
CA SER A 128 15.42 -22.99 -4.05
C SER A 128 15.12 -22.57 -2.60
N LEU A 129 14.76 -21.30 -2.38
CA LEU A 129 14.44 -20.75 -1.07
C LEU A 129 12.95 -20.91 -0.76
N THR A 130 12.64 -21.26 0.49
CA THR A 130 11.25 -21.39 0.97
C THR A 130 10.58 -20.05 1.26
N GLY A 131 11.38 -19.02 1.54
CA GLY A 131 10.93 -17.73 2.07
C GLY A 131 10.37 -17.83 3.48
N GLU A 132 9.85 -16.72 3.99
CA GLU A 132 9.16 -16.62 5.29
C GLU A 132 7.81 -15.92 5.13
N ARG A 133 6.72 -16.61 5.47
CA ARG A 133 5.39 -15.98 5.47
C ARG A 133 5.27 -15.04 6.65
N TRP A 134 4.64 -13.90 6.41
CA TRP A 134 4.49 -12.84 7.39
C TRP A 134 3.15 -12.12 7.16
N HIS A 135 2.71 -11.39 8.18
CA HIS A 135 1.49 -10.61 8.13
C HIS A 135 1.56 -9.47 9.15
N ALA A 136 1.05 -8.30 8.77
CA ALA A 136 1.01 -7.12 9.61
C ALA A 136 -0.43 -6.58 9.65
N PRO A 137 -1.19 -6.84 10.73
CA PRO A 137 -2.49 -6.20 10.94
C PRO A 137 -2.34 -4.69 11.24
N PRO A 138 -3.43 -3.90 11.25
CA PRO A 138 -3.42 -2.49 11.64
C PRO A 138 -2.78 -2.25 13.01
N ILE A 139 -2.26 -1.04 13.19
CA ILE A 139 -1.83 -0.57 14.51
C ILE A 139 -3.07 -0.49 15.43
N GLY A 140 -3.01 -1.13 16.58
CA GLY A 140 -4.14 -1.23 17.52
C GLY A 140 -5.04 -2.46 17.33
N HIS A 141 -4.65 -3.43 16.50
CA HIS A 141 -5.27 -4.75 16.52
C HIS A 141 -5.05 -5.48 17.86
N TYR A 142 -5.87 -6.50 18.13
CA TYR A 142 -5.80 -7.33 19.32
C TYR A 142 -6.24 -8.78 19.00
N GLY A 143 -6.03 -9.71 19.94
CA GLY A 143 -6.55 -11.09 19.81
C GLY A 143 -6.02 -11.89 18.62
N TYR A 144 -4.78 -11.62 18.18
CA TYR A 144 -4.19 -12.27 17.01
C TYR A 144 -3.96 -13.77 17.22
N GLN A 145 -4.50 -14.61 16.33
CA GLN A 145 -4.37 -16.06 16.38
C GLN A 145 -4.21 -16.68 14.99
N THR A 146 -3.49 -17.81 14.91
CA THR A 146 -3.32 -18.59 13.67
C THR A 146 -3.79 -20.04 13.80
N GLY A 147 -4.68 -20.31 14.76
CA GLY A 147 -5.06 -21.65 15.18
C GLY A 147 -4.23 -22.08 16.39
N THR A 148 -3.60 -23.25 16.33
CA THR A 148 -2.84 -23.83 17.45
C THR A 148 -1.39 -23.34 17.55
N SER A 149 -0.91 -22.60 16.57
CA SER A 149 0.45 -22.04 16.54
C SER A 149 0.48 -20.56 16.92
N ASN A 150 1.58 -20.16 17.56
CA ASN A 150 1.90 -18.77 17.84
C ASN A 150 3.05 -18.34 16.91
N PRO A 151 2.79 -17.47 15.92
CA PRO A 151 3.84 -16.92 15.08
C PRO A 151 4.80 -16.07 15.91
N THR A 152 6.04 -15.96 15.48
CA THR A 152 6.98 -15.00 16.07
C THR A 152 6.54 -13.58 15.70
N MET A 153 6.89 -12.59 16.51
CA MET A 153 6.53 -11.20 16.24
C MET A 153 7.72 -10.28 16.39
N MET A 154 7.68 -9.18 15.67
CA MET A 154 8.58 -8.03 15.83
C MET A 154 7.79 -6.73 15.76
N THR A 155 8.37 -5.65 16.25
CA THR A 155 7.79 -4.31 16.17
C THR A 155 8.61 -3.44 15.24
N ARG A 156 7.95 -2.79 14.28
CA ARG A 156 8.54 -1.78 13.40
C ARG A 156 7.91 -0.43 13.72
N THR A 157 8.70 0.53 14.16
CA THR A 157 8.24 1.91 14.36
C THR A 157 8.27 2.65 13.03
N GLY A 158 7.10 3.04 12.55
CA GLY A 158 6.90 3.89 11.37
C GLY A 158 6.43 5.29 11.74
N ALA A 159 6.21 6.11 10.72
CA ALA A 159 5.67 7.47 10.86
C ALA A 159 4.27 7.50 11.48
N ASP A 160 3.48 6.44 11.27
CA ASP A 160 2.12 6.32 11.83
C ASP A 160 2.10 5.60 13.21
N GLY A 161 3.27 5.24 13.76
CA GLY A 161 3.40 4.58 15.06
C GLY A 161 4.05 3.18 15.01
N ALA A 162 4.00 2.48 16.13
CA ALA A 162 4.57 1.14 16.29
C ALA A 162 3.65 0.07 15.70
N MET A 163 4.13 -0.65 14.69
CA MET A 163 3.40 -1.70 14.00
C MET A 163 3.98 -3.07 14.34
N THR A 164 3.11 -4.01 14.71
CA THR A 164 3.48 -5.41 14.90
C THR A 164 3.49 -6.15 13.56
N VAL A 165 4.59 -6.86 13.29
CA VAL A 165 4.71 -7.78 12.16
C VAL A 165 4.83 -9.19 12.72
N TYR A 166 3.86 -10.03 12.39
CA TYR A 166 3.90 -11.47 12.68
C TYR A 166 4.67 -12.17 11.56
N ARG A 167 5.55 -13.07 11.96
CA ARG A 167 6.52 -13.77 11.13
C ARG A 167 6.39 -15.27 11.31
N SER A 168 6.90 -16.02 10.35
CA SER A 168 6.79 -17.47 10.32
C SER A 168 5.33 -17.97 10.42
N ILE A 169 4.41 -17.30 9.69
CA ILE A 169 3.01 -17.74 9.61
C ILE A 169 2.94 -19.15 9.01
N PRO A 170 2.25 -20.12 9.65
CA PRO A 170 2.16 -21.48 9.12
C PRO A 170 1.52 -21.54 7.73
N THR A 171 1.87 -22.58 6.96
CA THR A 171 1.23 -22.86 5.68
C THR A 171 -0.28 -23.09 5.87
N GLY A 172 -1.10 -22.41 5.08
CA GLY A 172 -2.55 -22.56 5.11
C GLY A 172 -3.25 -21.88 6.29
N ALA A 173 -2.51 -21.24 7.20
CA ALA A 173 -3.11 -20.47 8.27
C ALA A 173 -3.73 -19.17 7.72
N SER A 174 -4.93 -18.85 8.18
CA SER A 174 -5.60 -17.56 7.92
C SER A 174 -5.75 -16.83 9.26
N PRO A 175 -4.82 -15.90 9.60
CA PRO A 175 -4.85 -15.21 10.87
C PRO A 175 -6.20 -14.57 11.17
N ARG A 176 -6.65 -14.68 12.43
CA ARG A 176 -7.83 -13.95 12.94
C ARG A 176 -7.40 -12.98 14.01
N TRP A 177 -8.03 -11.81 14.05
CA TRP A 177 -7.69 -10.71 14.94
C TRP A 177 -8.87 -9.73 15.06
N GLY A 178 -8.97 -9.03 16.18
CA GLY A 178 -9.91 -7.93 16.38
C GLY A 178 -9.24 -6.58 16.13
N CYS A 179 -10.03 -5.58 15.75
CA CYS A 179 -9.58 -4.18 15.65
C CYS A 179 -10.79 -3.26 15.70
N ALA A 180 -10.72 -2.18 16.48
CA ALA A 180 -11.74 -1.14 16.45
C ALA A 180 -11.78 -0.48 15.05
N PRO A 181 -12.96 -0.19 14.46
CA PRO A 181 -13.04 0.41 13.12
C PRO A 181 -12.26 1.73 12.99
N SER A 182 -12.22 2.53 14.07
CA SER A 182 -11.46 3.77 14.15
C SER A 182 -9.94 3.59 14.07
N SER A 183 -9.43 2.42 14.44
CA SER A 183 -8.00 2.09 14.41
C SER A 183 -7.58 1.36 13.13
N TYR A 184 -8.53 0.85 12.35
CA TYR A 184 -8.25 -0.04 11.21
C TYR A 184 -7.33 0.59 10.15
N LEU A 185 -7.40 1.92 10.00
CA LEU A 185 -6.59 2.66 9.04
C LEU A 185 -5.20 3.06 9.57
N ASN A 186 -4.87 2.76 10.82
CA ASN A 186 -3.57 3.10 11.38
C ASN A 186 -2.48 2.19 10.81
N GLY A 187 -1.42 2.79 10.27
CA GLY A 187 -0.36 2.06 9.57
C GLY A 187 -0.78 1.46 8.23
N ARG A 188 -1.87 1.95 7.62
CA ARG A 188 -2.29 1.52 6.28
C ARG A 188 -1.25 1.88 5.21
N VAL A 189 -1.30 1.14 4.11
CA VAL A 189 -0.71 1.61 2.85
C VAL A 189 -1.63 2.68 2.27
N ARG A 190 -1.06 3.76 1.74
CA ARG A 190 -1.78 4.85 1.09
C ARG A 190 -1.01 5.36 -0.11
N LEU A 191 -1.74 5.71 -1.17
CA LEU A 191 -1.22 6.54 -2.24
C LEU A 191 -1.83 7.93 -2.11
N THR A 192 -0.99 8.95 -2.06
CA THR A 192 -1.42 10.34 -2.17
C THR A 192 -1.11 10.87 -3.56
N SER A 193 -1.97 11.73 -4.09
CA SER A 193 -1.79 12.47 -5.33
C SER A 193 -2.08 13.93 -5.03
N ASN A 194 -1.12 14.82 -5.31
CA ASN A 194 -1.21 16.25 -5.05
C ASN A 194 -1.63 16.59 -3.60
N GLY A 195 -1.13 15.81 -2.63
CA GLY A 195 -1.40 16.00 -1.20
C GLY A 195 -2.69 15.35 -0.68
N THR A 196 -3.51 14.75 -1.54
CA THR A 196 -4.75 14.05 -1.15
C THR A 196 -4.63 12.54 -1.28
N GLU A 197 -5.15 11.77 -0.32
CA GLU A 197 -5.14 10.31 -0.37
C GLU A 197 -6.22 9.78 -1.34
N LEU A 198 -5.92 8.75 -2.13
CA LEU A 198 -6.91 8.14 -3.01
C LEU A 198 -7.59 6.94 -2.34
N CYS A 199 -8.89 6.78 -2.57
CA CYS A 199 -9.75 5.77 -1.90
C CYS A 199 -10.04 4.53 -2.75
N GLY A 200 -9.96 4.62 -4.08
CA GLY A 200 -10.23 3.52 -5.01
C GLY A 200 -9.23 3.46 -6.17
N VAL A 201 -9.52 2.64 -7.19
CA VAL A 201 -8.63 2.43 -8.35
C VAL A 201 -9.05 3.23 -9.59
N ASP A 202 -10.35 3.51 -9.75
CA ASP A 202 -10.93 4.15 -10.94
C ASP A 202 -10.82 5.67 -10.88
N GLN A 203 -9.59 6.18 -10.80
CA GLN A 203 -9.31 7.61 -10.73
C GLN A 203 -8.17 8.03 -11.63
N SER A 204 -8.26 9.27 -12.12
CA SER A 204 -7.18 9.89 -12.86
C SER A 204 -5.97 10.12 -11.96
N LEU A 205 -4.83 9.55 -12.34
CA LEU A 205 -3.57 9.73 -11.64
C LEU A 205 -2.53 10.35 -12.56
N SER A 206 -2.01 11.50 -12.18
CA SER A 206 -0.89 12.15 -12.88
C SER A 206 0.37 11.27 -12.82
N PRO A 207 1.21 11.24 -13.87
CA PRO A 207 2.48 10.50 -13.84
C PRO A 207 3.47 11.02 -12.78
N THR A 208 3.25 12.24 -12.28
CA THR A 208 4.04 12.90 -11.23
C THR A 208 3.13 13.41 -10.10
N GLY A 209 3.73 13.82 -8.97
CA GLY A 209 2.99 14.42 -7.85
C GLY A 209 2.30 13.41 -6.94
N TRP A 210 2.56 12.12 -7.13
CA TRP A 210 2.10 11.05 -6.25
C TRP A 210 3.20 10.60 -5.28
N ALA A 211 2.77 10.06 -4.14
CA ALA A 211 3.63 9.35 -3.19
C ALA A 211 2.92 8.10 -2.67
N LEU A 212 3.65 6.99 -2.57
CA LEU A 212 3.17 5.71 -2.08
C LEU A 212 3.87 5.39 -0.75
N THR A 213 3.11 5.22 0.34
CA THR A 213 3.69 4.95 1.67
C THR A 213 2.89 3.96 2.49
N ASN A 214 3.56 3.24 3.39
CA ASN A 214 2.97 2.39 4.43
C ASN A 214 3.42 2.81 5.84
N GLY A 215 3.94 4.04 5.98
CA GLY A 215 4.52 4.57 7.20
C GLY A 215 5.95 4.07 7.52
N LEU A 216 6.44 3.03 6.86
CA LEU A 216 7.80 2.49 7.03
C LEU A 216 8.71 2.77 5.84
N VAL A 217 8.12 2.73 4.64
CA VAL A 217 8.73 3.06 3.35
C VAL A 217 7.84 4.09 2.67
N ASN A 218 8.47 5.02 1.96
CA ASN A 218 7.81 6.00 1.10
C ASN A 218 8.49 5.99 -0.28
N VAL A 219 7.71 6.08 -1.34
CA VAL A 219 8.20 6.11 -2.72
C VAL A 219 7.54 7.26 -3.45
N ALA A 220 8.34 8.12 -4.07
CA ALA A 220 7.87 9.21 -4.90
C ALA A 220 8.75 9.37 -6.14
N ILE A 221 8.25 10.09 -7.15
CA ILE A 221 9.07 10.49 -8.30
C ILE A 221 10.18 11.45 -7.84
N ALA A 222 11.39 11.27 -8.37
CA ALA A 222 12.52 12.16 -8.12
C ALA A 222 12.91 12.93 -9.39
N ALA A 223 13.46 14.14 -9.24
CA ALA A 223 13.95 14.92 -10.38
C ALA A 223 15.26 14.36 -10.96
N SER A 224 16.10 13.74 -10.12
CA SER A 224 17.46 13.29 -10.48
C SER A 224 17.60 11.76 -10.56
N ALA A 225 16.49 11.02 -10.48
CA ALA A 225 16.44 9.56 -10.56
C ALA A 225 15.03 9.11 -10.97
N SER A 226 14.80 7.81 -11.17
CA SER A 226 13.44 7.31 -11.40
C SER A 226 12.54 7.51 -10.18
N PHE A 227 13.08 7.27 -8.98
CA PHE A 227 12.36 7.35 -7.71
C PHE A 227 13.25 7.86 -6.57
N ASP A 228 12.62 8.52 -5.60
CA ASP A 228 13.12 8.62 -4.24
C ASP A 228 12.46 7.53 -3.39
N VAL A 229 13.25 6.62 -2.83
CA VAL A 229 12.78 5.61 -1.89
C VAL A 229 13.30 5.97 -0.51
N GLN A 230 12.38 6.28 0.38
CA GLN A 230 12.69 6.72 1.74
C GLN A 230 12.32 5.63 2.75
N ALA A 231 13.14 5.48 3.78
CA ALA A 231 12.89 4.59 4.90
C ALA A 231 12.66 5.39 6.18
N TYR A 232 11.62 5.06 6.94
CA TYR A 232 11.40 5.66 8.26
C TYR A 232 12.16 4.88 9.33
N THR A 233 13.25 5.44 9.84
CA THR A 233 14.07 4.84 10.91
C THR A 233 14.57 5.92 11.86
N GLY A 234 14.75 5.60 13.14
CA GLY A 234 15.25 6.57 14.12
C GLY A 234 14.38 7.82 14.29
N GLY A 235 13.10 7.77 13.89
CA GLY A 235 12.17 8.90 13.99
C GLY A 235 12.19 9.88 12.82
N ALA A 236 12.86 9.56 11.71
CA ALA A 236 12.91 10.40 10.53
C ALA A 236 12.87 9.58 9.23
N TRP A 237 12.53 10.24 8.12
CA TRP A 237 12.61 9.69 6.77
C TRP A 237 14.02 9.87 6.20
N HIS A 238 14.61 8.78 5.73
CA HIS A 238 15.95 8.75 5.15
C HIS A 238 15.89 8.37 3.68
N SER A 239 16.37 9.26 2.81
CA SER A 239 16.20 9.17 1.36
C SER A 239 17.34 8.39 0.69
N LYS A 240 16.96 7.56 -0.28
CA LYS A 240 17.86 6.93 -1.23
C LYS A 240 17.23 6.96 -2.63
N LEU A 241 17.87 7.66 -3.56
CA LEU A 241 17.45 7.77 -4.97
C LEU A 241 17.75 6.51 -5.82
N TRP A 242 16.75 5.98 -6.52
CA TRP A 242 16.86 4.77 -7.35
C TRP A 242 16.51 5.05 -8.81
N ASN A 243 17.29 4.44 -9.70
CA ASN A 243 17.07 4.40 -11.13
C ASN A 243 16.46 3.06 -11.53
N VAL A 244 15.49 3.11 -12.43
CA VAL A 244 14.98 1.99 -13.20
C VAL A 244 15.36 2.21 -14.66
N SER A 245 15.85 1.16 -15.31
CA SER A 245 16.30 1.23 -16.70
C SER A 245 15.83 0.04 -17.52
N VAL A 246 15.60 0.30 -18.80
CA VAL A 246 15.24 -0.67 -19.83
C VAL A 246 16.34 -0.87 -20.88
N ALA A 247 17.51 -0.25 -20.70
CA ALA A 247 18.67 -0.36 -21.59
C ALA A 247 20.01 -0.23 -20.82
N GLY A 248 20.08 -0.82 -19.63
CA GLY A 248 21.26 -0.75 -18.76
C GLY A 248 21.52 0.63 -18.14
N SER A 249 22.67 0.83 -17.51
CA SER A 249 22.97 2.03 -16.70
C SER A 249 23.03 3.36 -17.47
N ALA A 250 23.09 3.32 -18.80
CA ALA A 250 23.22 4.49 -19.66
C ALA A 250 21.89 5.17 -20.01
N SER A 251 20.73 4.59 -19.65
CA SER A 251 19.41 5.11 -20.06
C SER A 251 18.32 4.82 -19.03
N SER A 252 18.48 5.36 -17.82
CA SER A 252 17.42 5.29 -16.81
C SER A 252 16.17 6.06 -17.24
N ILE A 253 15.01 5.57 -16.82
CA ILE A 253 13.73 6.23 -17.01
C ILE A 253 13.63 7.35 -15.97
N THR A 254 13.78 8.61 -16.38
CA THR A 254 13.69 9.77 -15.49
C THR A 254 12.30 10.41 -15.48
N SER A 255 11.41 9.99 -16.37
CA SER A 255 10.02 10.45 -16.42
C SER A 255 9.09 9.35 -16.93
N TRP A 256 7.87 9.36 -16.44
CA TRP A 256 6.80 8.44 -16.83
C TRP A 256 5.74 9.19 -17.62
N ASP A 257 5.07 8.49 -18.54
CA ASP A 257 4.06 9.09 -19.42
C ASP A 257 2.63 8.89 -18.87
N GLY A 258 2.44 7.90 -17.98
CA GLY A 258 1.16 7.66 -17.32
C GLY A 258 1.29 6.84 -16.04
N ALA A 259 0.33 7.01 -15.14
CA ALA A 259 0.20 6.30 -13.88
C ALA A 259 -1.24 5.77 -13.69
N THR A 260 -1.41 4.61 -13.08
CA THR A 260 -2.72 4.00 -12.82
C THR A 260 -2.67 3.16 -11.56
N LEU A 261 -3.67 3.30 -10.68
CA LEU A 261 -3.82 2.40 -9.54
C LEU A 261 -4.44 1.08 -10.02
N LEU A 262 -3.81 -0.04 -9.67
CA LEU A 262 -4.32 -1.38 -9.98
C LEU A 262 -4.97 -2.06 -8.78
N ARG A 263 -4.64 -1.59 -7.57
CA ARG A 263 -5.17 -2.09 -6.30
C ARG A 263 -4.97 -1.03 -5.23
N ASN A 264 -5.96 -0.80 -4.37
CA ASN A 264 -5.91 0.26 -3.38
C ASN A 264 -6.46 -0.12 -1.98
N ASP A 265 -6.10 -1.31 -1.49
CA ASP A 265 -6.52 -1.77 -0.15
C ASP A 265 -5.66 -1.15 0.97
N PRO A 266 -6.20 -0.95 2.19
CA PRO A 266 -5.42 -0.51 3.34
C PRO A 266 -4.20 -1.41 3.67
N GLU A 267 -4.24 -2.67 3.26
CA GLU A 267 -3.16 -3.66 3.43
C GLU A 267 -2.14 -3.62 2.30
N HIS A 268 -2.54 -3.21 1.09
CA HIS A 268 -1.80 -3.45 -0.14
C HIS A 268 -2.21 -2.49 -1.27
N VAL A 269 -1.25 -1.75 -1.82
CA VAL A 269 -1.45 -0.88 -2.97
C VAL A 269 -0.52 -1.28 -4.11
N ILE A 270 -1.04 -1.27 -5.33
CA ILE A 270 -0.27 -1.48 -6.56
C ILE A 270 -0.47 -0.26 -7.47
N LEU A 271 0.63 0.40 -7.81
CA LEU A 271 0.70 1.49 -8.76
C LEU A 271 1.42 1.02 -10.03
N ARG A 272 0.77 1.17 -11.19
CA ARG A 272 1.40 0.96 -12.49
C ARG A 272 1.85 2.27 -13.09
N LEU A 273 3.09 2.30 -13.55
CA LEU A 273 3.67 3.38 -14.34
C LEU A 273 3.93 2.89 -15.76
N SER A 274 3.80 3.77 -16.74
CA SER A 274 4.02 3.45 -18.16
C SER A 274 4.96 4.46 -18.81
N LYS A 275 5.80 3.94 -19.72
CA LYS A 275 6.73 4.73 -20.52
C LYS A 275 6.70 4.25 -21.97
N GLY A 276 6.41 5.16 -22.90
CA GLY A 276 6.55 4.93 -24.33
C GLY A 276 8.02 4.70 -24.70
N LEU A 277 8.27 3.69 -25.53
CA LEU A 277 9.57 3.39 -26.11
C LEU A 277 9.44 3.39 -27.63
N ASN A 278 10.56 3.49 -28.34
CA ASN A 278 10.56 3.39 -29.80
C ASN A 278 11.45 2.20 -30.24
N PRO A 279 10.88 1.04 -30.61
CA PRO A 279 9.45 0.68 -30.55
C PRO A 279 8.99 0.23 -29.15
N GLY A 280 7.68 0.27 -28.90
CA GLY A 280 7.03 -0.43 -27.79
C GLY A 280 6.77 0.41 -26.54
N ARG A 281 6.70 -0.25 -25.38
CA ARG A 281 6.50 0.41 -24.08
C ARG A 281 7.18 -0.35 -22.95
N ALA A 282 7.46 0.36 -21.87
CA ALA A 282 7.77 -0.21 -20.57
C ALA A 282 6.61 0.00 -19.60
N THR A 283 6.37 -0.98 -18.73
CA THR A 283 5.46 -0.85 -17.59
C THR A 283 6.20 -1.25 -16.32
N LEU A 284 6.02 -0.48 -15.26
CA LEU A 284 6.53 -0.80 -13.93
C LEU A 284 5.38 -0.84 -12.95
N ASP A 285 5.19 -1.98 -12.31
CA ASP A 285 4.28 -2.10 -11.17
C ASP A 285 5.07 -1.94 -9.89
N LEU A 286 4.72 -0.93 -9.10
CA LEU A 286 5.21 -0.71 -7.75
C LEU A 286 4.17 -1.22 -6.77
N THR A 287 4.59 -2.10 -5.86
CA THR A 287 3.74 -2.72 -4.86
C THR A 287 4.26 -2.41 -3.47
N LEU A 288 3.38 -1.92 -2.60
CA LEU A 288 3.68 -1.68 -1.19
C LEU A 288 2.62 -2.33 -0.30
N ARG A 289 3.07 -2.87 0.82
CA ARG A 289 2.24 -3.67 1.75
C ARG A 289 2.39 -3.16 3.17
N ARG A 290 1.31 -3.24 3.96
CA ARG A 290 1.34 -2.86 5.38
C ARG A 290 2.46 -3.62 6.07
N GLY A 291 3.24 -2.94 6.89
CA GLY A 291 4.32 -3.54 7.65
C GLY A 291 5.56 -3.89 6.87
N SER A 292 5.59 -3.79 5.54
CA SER A 292 6.81 -4.08 4.75
C SER A 292 7.89 -3.01 4.91
N ARG A 293 9.16 -3.44 4.91
CA ARG A 293 10.35 -2.58 4.78
C ARG A 293 10.87 -2.50 3.34
N THR A 294 10.12 -3.07 2.41
CA THR A 294 10.48 -3.14 0.99
C THR A 294 9.33 -2.61 0.12
N VAL A 295 9.70 -1.92 -0.95
CA VAL A 295 8.86 -1.75 -2.14
C VAL A 295 9.19 -2.87 -3.12
N GLU A 296 8.18 -3.47 -3.71
CA GLU A 296 8.32 -4.51 -4.72
C GLU A 296 8.08 -3.89 -6.10
N GLY A 297 8.89 -4.29 -7.08
CA GLY A 297 8.84 -3.77 -8.44
C GLY A 297 8.73 -4.90 -9.45
N TYR A 298 7.89 -4.73 -10.46
CA TYR A 298 7.84 -5.61 -11.62
C TYR A 298 7.91 -4.80 -12.91
N LEU A 299 9.09 -4.79 -13.52
CA LEU A 299 9.36 -4.08 -14.77
C LEU A 299 9.14 -5.03 -15.95
N GLN A 300 8.43 -4.56 -16.97
CA GLN A 300 8.22 -5.27 -18.22
C GLN A 300 8.49 -4.37 -19.42
N THR A 301 9.00 -4.95 -20.50
CA THR A 301 9.27 -4.27 -21.79
C THR A 301 8.82 -5.13 -22.97
N THR A 302 8.56 -4.50 -24.11
CA THR A 302 8.18 -5.21 -25.35
C THR A 302 9.34 -6.00 -25.95
N THR A 303 10.56 -5.46 -25.91
CA THR A 303 11.75 -6.08 -26.49
C THR A 303 12.75 -6.45 -25.41
N SER A 304 13.49 -7.54 -25.66
CA SER A 304 14.53 -8.03 -24.77
C SER A 304 15.69 -7.03 -24.69
N ASN A 305 16.09 -6.66 -23.48
CA ASN A 305 17.21 -5.75 -23.23
C ASN A 305 17.81 -6.01 -21.84
N THR A 306 18.77 -5.19 -21.42
CA THR A 306 19.27 -5.16 -20.05
C THR A 306 18.35 -4.29 -19.19
N LEU A 307 17.59 -4.95 -18.34
CA LEU A 307 16.71 -4.31 -17.37
C LEU A 307 17.44 -4.13 -16.05
N ALA A 308 17.25 -3.01 -15.35
CA ALA A 308 17.92 -2.76 -14.08
C ALA A 308 17.10 -1.91 -13.11
N ALA A 309 17.32 -2.14 -11.81
CA ALA A 309 16.90 -1.28 -10.71
C ALA A 309 18.10 -1.08 -9.77
N TYR A 310 18.62 0.15 -9.68
CA TYR A 310 19.90 0.44 -9.03
C TYR A 310 19.96 1.81 -8.39
N ARG A 311 20.87 2.01 -7.42
CA ARG A 311 21.11 3.30 -6.77
C ARG A 311 21.59 4.32 -7.81
N SER A 312 21.06 5.54 -7.75
CA SER A 312 21.51 6.63 -8.62
C SER A 312 22.98 6.97 -8.37
N THR A 313 23.40 6.91 -7.12
CA THR A 313 24.78 7.15 -6.67
C THR A 313 25.41 5.83 -6.25
N LEU A 314 26.65 5.60 -6.66
CA LEU A 314 27.43 4.43 -6.27
C LEU A 314 27.49 4.31 -4.74
N GLU A 315 27.07 3.15 -4.24
CA GLU A 315 27.23 2.75 -2.85
C GLU A 315 27.84 1.35 -2.80
N THR A 316 29.01 1.23 -2.17
CA THR A 316 29.75 -0.03 -2.09
C THR A 316 28.87 -1.12 -1.47
N ASN A 317 28.80 -2.26 -2.15
CA ASN A 317 27.87 -3.32 -1.82
C ASN A 317 28.48 -4.71 -1.95
N THR A 318 27.92 -5.63 -1.18
CA THR A 318 28.24 -7.04 -1.24
C THR A 318 27.12 -7.75 -1.98
N SER A 319 27.50 -8.47 -3.04
CA SER A 319 26.57 -9.27 -3.83
C SER A 319 26.39 -10.65 -3.21
N PHE A 320 25.15 -10.95 -2.81
CA PHE A 320 24.67 -12.30 -2.52
C PHE A 320 23.69 -12.73 -3.61
N ALA A 321 23.98 -12.37 -4.87
CA ALA A 321 23.06 -12.59 -5.99
C ALA A 321 22.71 -14.07 -6.19
N ALA A 322 23.65 -14.99 -5.89
CA ALA A 322 23.38 -16.44 -5.87
C ALA A 322 22.39 -16.88 -4.77
N SER A 323 22.05 -15.98 -3.84
CA SER A 323 21.07 -16.17 -2.77
C SER A 323 19.91 -15.15 -2.86
N GLY A 324 19.80 -14.42 -3.98
CA GLY A 324 18.65 -13.56 -4.28
C GLY A 324 18.73 -12.11 -3.81
N TYR A 325 19.88 -11.59 -3.36
CA TYR A 325 19.96 -10.18 -2.90
C TYR A 325 21.35 -9.53 -2.98
N VAL A 326 21.38 -8.20 -2.84
CA VAL A 326 22.55 -7.31 -2.74
C VAL A 326 22.31 -6.35 -1.57
N VAL A 327 23.36 -6.06 -0.80
CA VAL A 327 23.27 -5.20 0.38
C VAL A 327 24.49 -4.28 0.48
N ALA A 328 24.31 -3.07 1.00
CA ALA A 328 25.44 -2.18 1.29
C ALA A 328 26.47 -2.85 2.21
N THR A 329 27.76 -2.63 1.94
CA THR A 329 28.84 -3.23 2.74
C THR A 329 28.94 -2.56 4.13
N SER A 330 28.77 -1.24 4.17
CA SER A 330 28.85 -0.42 5.38
C SER A 330 27.50 0.20 5.71
N ASN A 331 27.30 0.57 6.98
CA ASN A 331 26.17 1.38 7.37
C ASN A 331 26.28 2.77 6.75
N ASP A 332 25.15 3.37 6.39
CA ASP A 332 25.08 4.80 6.07
C ASP A 332 25.14 5.67 7.33
N ALA A 333 25.05 6.99 7.16
CA ALA A 333 25.11 7.95 8.24
C ALA A 333 24.02 7.74 9.30
N ASP A 334 22.90 7.12 8.92
CA ASP A 334 21.75 6.84 9.77
C ASP A 334 21.82 5.44 10.41
N GLY A 335 22.94 4.73 10.23
CA GLY A 335 23.17 3.41 10.78
C GLY A 335 22.49 2.29 9.99
N ASN A 336 21.93 2.55 8.82
CA ASN A 336 21.18 1.60 8.01
C ASN A 336 22.00 1.05 6.83
N LYS A 337 21.48 0.01 6.19
CA LYS A 337 22.00 -0.48 4.90
C LYS A 337 20.88 -0.55 3.89
N PHE A 338 21.14 -0.15 2.64
CA PHE A 338 20.20 -0.54 1.58
C PHE A 338 20.29 -2.05 1.38
N ALA A 339 19.16 -2.65 1.04
CA ALA A 339 19.08 -4.03 0.59
C ALA A 339 18.12 -4.10 -0.60
N CYS A 340 18.46 -4.90 -1.60
CA CYS A 340 17.62 -5.11 -2.77
C CYS A 340 17.84 -6.51 -3.32
N GLY A 341 16.95 -6.99 -4.16
CA GLY A 341 17.08 -8.34 -4.71
C GLY A 341 15.98 -8.66 -5.69
N SER A 342 15.91 -9.94 -6.06
CA SER A 342 14.92 -10.50 -6.98
C SER A 342 14.66 -11.96 -6.59
N ALA A 343 13.49 -12.50 -6.93
CA ALA A 343 13.23 -13.92 -6.81
C ALA A 343 13.87 -14.68 -7.98
N ARG A 344 14.18 -13.99 -9.09
CA ARG A 344 14.79 -14.57 -10.28
C ARG A 344 16.29 -14.34 -10.31
N THR A 345 17.00 -15.14 -11.10
CA THR A 345 18.44 -14.92 -11.32
C THR A 345 18.69 -13.53 -11.89
N PHE A 346 19.68 -12.84 -11.31
CA PHE A 346 20.12 -11.50 -11.70
C PHE A 346 21.63 -11.36 -11.47
N ALA A 347 22.23 -10.33 -12.07
CA ALA A 347 23.58 -9.88 -11.75
C ALA A 347 23.51 -8.60 -10.88
N ALA A 348 24.42 -8.45 -9.93
CA ALA A 348 24.51 -7.21 -9.16
C ALA A 348 24.91 -6.04 -10.07
N HIS A 349 24.30 -4.88 -9.83
CA HIS A 349 24.68 -3.65 -10.49
C HIS A 349 25.81 -2.95 -9.72
N THR A 350 26.81 -2.39 -10.40
CA THR A 350 27.98 -1.77 -9.77
C THR A 350 27.63 -0.69 -8.74
N ASN A 351 26.64 0.16 -9.05
CA ASN A 351 26.18 1.20 -8.12
C ASN A 351 25.44 0.68 -6.88
N GLY A 352 25.11 -0.62 -6.83
CA GLY A 352 24.17 -1.20 -5.88
C GLY A 352 22.80 -1.36 -6.53
N GLY A 353 22.30 -2.59 -6.62
CA GLY A 353 21.08 -2.89 -7.35
C GLY A 353 21.08 -4.25 -8.02
N VAL A 354 20.03 -4.51 -8.78
CA VAL A 354 19.85 -5.72 -9.58
C VAL A 354 19.77 -5.37 -11.06
N GLN A 355 20.34 -6.22 -11.92
CA GLN A 355 20.21 -6.11 -13.37
C GLN A 355 20.08 -7.49 -14.01
N LYS A 356 19.35 -7.55 -15.12
CA LYS A 356 19.12 -8.77 -15.88
C LYS A 356 19.26 -8.48 -17.38
N ALA A 357 20.29 -9.06 -17.99
CA ALA A 357 20.55 -8.94 -19.42
C ALA A 357 19.59 -9.83 -20.22
N ALA A 358 19.36 -9.45 -21.48
CA ALA A 358 18.56 -10.20 -22.45
C ALA A 358 17.20 -10.66 -21.89
N SER A 359 16.47 -9.75 -21.24
CA SER A 359 15.16 -10.03 -20.64
C SER A 359 14.11 -9.00 -21.06
N THR A 360 12.85 -9.43 -21.09
CA THR A 360 11.67 -8.56 -21.21
C THR A 360 11.01 -8.28 -19.87
N THR A 361 11.46 -8.92 -18.79
CA THR A 361 10.91 -8.73 -17.44
C THR A 361 11.99 -8.75 -16.35
N LEU A 362 11.79 -7.97 -15.31
CA LEU A 362 12.61 -7.96 -14.10
C LEU A 362 11.70 -7.74 -12.90
N ASP A 363 11.60 -8.75 -12.02
CA ASP A 363 11.08 -8.54 -10.67
C ASP A 363 12.21 -8.11 -9.75
N PHE A 364 11.90 -7.21 -8.82
CA PHE A 364 12.85 -6.78 -7.83
C PHE A 364 12.15 -6.33 -6.55
N TRP A 365 12.92 -6.20 -5.49
CA TRP A 365 12.52 -5.46 -4.30
C TRP A 365 13.64 -4.52 -3.89
N ILE A 366 13.27 -3.37 -3.33
CA ILE A 366 14.16 -2.36 -2.78
C ILE A 366 13.71 -2.12 -1.35
N GLY A 367 14.64 -2.12 -0.40
CA GLY A 367 14.32 -1.82 0.98
C GLY A 367 15.54 -1.46 1.80
N VAL A 368 15.33 -1.50 3.12
CA VAL A 368 16.28 -1.04 4.11
C VAL A 368 16.48 -2.11 5.18
N ALA A 369 17.74 -2.52 5.38
CA ALA A 369 18.10 -3.24 6.59
C ALA A 369 18.27 -2.24 7.72
N ALA A 370 17.19 -2.02 8.48
CA ALA A 370 17.11 -1.02 9.54
C ALA A 370 18.04 -1.39 10.70
N GLY A 371 18.93 -0.48 11.10
CA GLY A 371 20.03 -0.76 12.02
C GLY A 371 21.25 -1.43 11.37
N GLY A 372 21.23 -1.63 10.05
CA GLY A 372 22.39 -2.02 9.25
C GLY A 372 23.01 -3.33 9.71
N SER A 373 24.29 -3.30 10.09
CA SER A 373 25.00 -4.47 10.63
C SER A 373 24.44 -5.00 11.98
N SER A 374 23.62 -4.21 12.67
CA SER A 374 22.94 -4.59 13.93
C SER A 374 21.44 -4.76 13.73
N ALA A 375 20.99 -4.94 12.49
CA ALA A 375 19.58 -5.17 12.20
C ALA A 375 19.04 -6.37 12.97
N VAL A 376 17.90 -6.16 13.65
CA VAL A 376 17.20 -7.22 14.37
C VAL A 376 16.58 -8.21 13.38
N SER A 377 16.29 -9.43 13.84
CA SER A 377 15.65 -10.42 12.97
C SER A 377 14.31 -9.89 12.45
N GLY A 378 14.12 -10.02 11.14
CA GLY A 378 13.01 -9.49 10.37
C GLY A 378 13.39 -8.22 9.60
N ASP A 379 14.36 -7.44 10.08
CA ASP A 379 14.90 -6.27 9.39
C ASP A 379 16.28 -6.53 8.76
N ALA A 380 16.93 -7.67 9.01
CA ALA A 380 18.16 -8.03 8.30
C ALA A 380 17.88 -8.29 6.80
N ALA A 381 18.84 -8.00 5.92
CA ALA A 381 18.67 -8.15 4.46
C ALA A 381 18.21 -9.57 4.04
N THR A 382 18.73 -10.60 4.71
CA THR A 382 18.34 -12.01 4.56
C THR A 382 16.87 -12.26 4.88
N ASP A 383 16.35 -11.61 5.92
CA ASP A 383 14.95 -11.71 6.35
C ASP A 383 14.04 -10.96 5.38
N LEU A 384 14.41 -9.75 4.95
CA LEU A 384 13.66 -8.99 3.93
C LEU A 384 13.50 -9.79 2.62
N ARG A 385 14.57 -10.44 2.19
CA ARG A 385 14.58 -11.35 1.03
C ARG A 385 13.63 -12.54 1.24
N ASN A 386 13.63 -13.14 2.44
CA ASN A 386 12.74 -14.26 2.76
C ASN A 386 11.26 -13.82 2.78
N MET A 387 10.99 -12.68 3.40
CA MET A 387 9.66 -12.06 3.45
C MET A 387 9.15 -11.68 2.07
N TYR A 388 10.03 -11.20 1.17
CA TYR A 388 9.70 -10.99 -0.23
C TYR A 388 9.32 -12.32 -0.90
N ILE A 389 10.11 -13.39 -0.79
CA ILE A 389 9.81 -14.65 -1.49
C ILE A 389 8.46 -15.25 -1.08
N ALA A 390 8.11 -15.21 0.21
CA ALA A 390 6.88 -15.82 0.72
C ALA A 390 5.79 -14.80 1.10
N CYS A 391 5.84 -13.60 0.53
CA CYS A 391 4.74 -12.65 0.66
C CYS A 391 3.53 -13.16 -0.13
N LEU A 392 2.39 -13.31 0.54
CA LEU A 392 1.16 -13.80 -0.09
C LEU A 392 0.18 -12.64 -0.34
N PRO A 393 -0.68 -12.75 -1.36
CA PRO A 393 -1.89 -11.95 -1.45
C PRO A 393 -2.73 -12.06 -0.18
N GLU A 394 -3.27 -10.93 0.25
CA GLU A 394 -4.16 -10.85 1.40
C GLU A 394 -5.56 -10.42 0.95
N THR A 395 -6.57 -11.00 1.58
CA THR A 395 -7.96 -10.56 1.51
C THR A 395 -8.56 -10.63 2.89
N ILE A 396 -9.28 -9.58 3.29
CA ILE A 396 -9.89 -9.47 4.61
C ILE A 396 -11.34 -9.91 4.56
N TYR A 397 -11.77 -10.64 5.59
CA TYR A 397 -13.16 -11.05 5.79
C TYR A 397 -13.58 -10.74 7.23
N ALA A 398 -14.81 -10.27 7.42
CA ALA A 398 -15.41 -10.26 8.74
C ALA A 398 -15.95 -11.67 9.07
N VAL A 399 -15.64 -12.15 10.27
CA VAL A 399 -16.09 -13.44 10.80
C VAL A 399 -16.75 -13.18 12.14
N ARG A 400 -17.97 -13.69 12.32
CA ARG A 400 -18.69 -13.56 13.60
C ARG A 400 -17.94 -14.29 14.71
N ARG A 401 -17.82 -13.65 15.86
CA ARG A 401 -17.24 -14.25 17.07
C ARG A 401 -18.10 -15.37 17.65
#